data_AF-A0A8V5HHN0-F1
#
_entry.id   AF-A0A8V5HHN0-F1
#
_cell.length_a   1.000
_cell.length_b   1.000
_cell.length_c   1.000
_cell.angle_alpha   90.00
_cell.angle_beta   90.00
_cell.angle_gamma   90.00
#
_symmetry.space_group_name_H-M   'P 1'
#
loop_
_entity.id
_entity.type
_entity.pdbx_description
1 polymer ?
#
loop_
_entity_poly.entity_id
_entity_poly.type
_entity_poly.pdbx_seq_one_letter_code
_entity_poly.pdbx_strand_id
1 'polypeptide(L)'
;MVPGWKAAAAQEWRVSEMPLCYPSFLLWPREKETAELKEQLATLQASVAEEEARAADLKLKVQLFSSGECKANDQDNILASLRKKVQEVYCQCTGEREGNLETLQMLMVLEKKLNDLLDYLEGIPPEKIEHAKKQKEKERRINKLTPSIQQSKTKQCGFKARIVTLSSYLPFSLHLSSPL
;
A
#
# COMPACT_ATOMS: atom_id res chain seq x y z
N MET A 1 36.16 4.69 110.50
CA MET A 1 37.04 3.82 109.70
C MET A 1 36.25 3.33 108.50
N VAL A 2 36.59 3.84 107.32
CA VAL A 2 36.01 3.44 106.02
C VAL A 2 37.04 2.55 105.33
N PRO A 3 36.71 1.33 104.89
CA PRO A 3 37.51 0.63 103.90
C PRO A 3 37.03 1.03 102.50
N GLY A 4 37.93 1.67 101.76
CA GLY A 4 37.70 2.20 100.42
C GLY A 4 37.54 1.12 99.35
N TRP A 5 36.56 1.32 98.49
CA TRP A 5 36.29 0.50 97.32
C TRP A 5 37.11 1.11 96.18
N LYS A 6 38.41 0.83 96.19
CA LYS A 6 39.26 1.17 95.06
C LYS A 6 38.88 0.28 93.87
N ALA A 7 38.80 0.95 92.73
CA ALA A 7 38.44 0.47 91.42
C ALA A 7 39.31 -0.70 90.90
N ALA A 8 38.76 -1.29 89.83
CA ALA A 8 39.44 -2.02 88.76
C ALA A 8 39.54 -3.55 88.91
N ALA A 9 38.58 -4.24 88.28
CA ALA A 9 38.90 -5.16 87.18
C ALA A 9 37.62 -5.36 86.36
N ALA A 10 37.49 -4.58 85.28
CA ALA A 10 36.61 -4.92 84.18
C ALA A 10 37.17 -6.21 83.56
N GLN A 11 36.69 -7.35 84.04
CA GLN A 11 37.00 -8.63 83.44
C GLN A 11 36.27 -8.68 82.11
N GLU A 12 37.07 -8.54 81.06
CA GLU A 12 36.76 -8.81 79.67
C GLU A 12 36.13 -10.20 79.55
N TRP A 13 34.80 -10.26 79.48
CA TRP A 13 34.10 -11.50 79.15
C TRP A 13 34.36 -11.78 77.67
N ARG A 14 35.45 -12.50 77.41
CA ARG A 14 35.75 -13.10 76.11
C ARG A 14 34.53 -13.95 75.71
N VAL A 15 33.96 -13.64 74.55
CA VAL A 15 32.80 -14.34 73.92
C VAL A 15 33.01 -15.87 73.79
N SER A 16 34.20 -16.41 74.09
CA SER A 16 34.57 -17.82 73.91
C SER A 16 34.20 -18.78 75.05
N GLU A 17 33.62 -18.34 76.17
CA GLU A 17 33.18 -19.24 77.25
C GLU A 17 31.67 -19.13 77.55
N MET A 18 30.84 -18.95 76.51
CA MET A 18 29.40 -19.21 76.65
C MET A 18 29.14 -20.72 76.61
N PRO A 19 28.43 -21.31 77.60
CA PRO A 19 28.01 -22.70 77.53
C PRO A 19 27.07 -22.91 76.33
N LEU A 20 27.55 -23.65 75.34
CA LEU A 20 26.83 -24.05 74.13
C LEU A 20 25.78 -25.12 74.43
N CYS A 21 24.77 -24.77 75.23
CA CYS A 21 23.55 -25.56 75.31
C CYS A 21 22.35 -24.64 75.52
N TYR A 22 22.14 -23.74 74.57
CA TYR A 22 20.80 -23.21 74.33
C TYR A 22 19.93 -24.34 73.75
N PRO A 23 18.69 -24.54 74.22
CA PRO A 23 17.84 -25.59 73.69
C PRO A 23 17.62 -25.38 72.19
N SER A 24 18.17 -26.29 71.37
CA SER A 24 18.05 -26.30 69.90
C SER A 24 16.58 -26.15 69.44
N PHE A 25 15.64 -26.57 70.28
CA PHE A 25 14.20 -26.48 70.06
C PHE A 25 13.63 -25.06 69.93
N LEU A 26 14.28 -24.03 70.52
CA LEU A 26 13.83 -22.63 70.40
C LEU A 26 14.45 -21.88 69.22
N LEU A 27 15.50 -22.43 68.63
CA LEU A 27 16.17 -21.88 67.45
C LEU A 27 15.45 -22.31 66.15
N TRP A 28 14.92 -23.52 66.14
CA TRP A 28 14.24 -24.13 64.99
C TRP A 28 13.06 -23.33 64.41
N PRO A 29 12.11 -22.79 65.21
CA PRO A 29 10.99 -22.02 64.65
C PRO A 29 11.46 -20.73 63.99
N ARG A 30 12.43 -20.04 64.60
CA ARG A 30 13.00 -18.80 64.06
C ARG A 30 13.84 -19.07 62.82
N GLU A 31 14.62 -20.16 62.79
CA GLU A 31 15.38 -20.56 61.61
C GLU A 31 14.45 -20.89 60.44
N LYS A 32 13.33 -21.57 60.68
CA LYS A 32 12.30 -21.85 59.68
C LYS A 32 11.68 -20.58 59.10
N GLU A 33 11.25 -19.64 59.95
CA GLU A 33 10.73 -18.34 59.52
C GLU A 33 11.76 -17.54 58.72
N THR A 34 13.03 -17.54 59.15
CA THR A 34 14.08 -16.85 58.39
C THR A 34 14.39 -17.52 57.05
N ALA A 35 14.26 -18.84 56.96
CA ALA A 35 14.44 -19.56 55.70
C ALA A 35 13.30 -19.27 54.73
N GLU A 36 12.07 -19.28 55.21
CA GLU A 36 10.87 -18.96 54.43
C GLU A 36 10.89 -17.51 53.92
N LEU A 37 11.29 -16.55 54.77
CA LEU A 37 11.45 -15.15 54.35
C LEU A 37 12.57 -14.97 53.30
N LYS A 38 13.67 -15.73 53.42
CA LYS A 38 14.76 -15.72 52.43
C LYS A 38 14.30 -16.29 51.09
N GLU A 39 13.50 -17.36 51.11
CA GLU A 39 12.90 -17.94 49.90
C GLU A 39 11.96 -16.96 49.22
N GLN A 40 11.05 -16.33 49.97
CA GLN A 40 10.15 -15.30 49.45
C GLN A 40 10.92 -14.10 48.86
N LEU A 41 12.01 -13.67 49.52
CA LEU A 41 12.89 -12.64 48.98
C LEU A 41 13.53 -13.06 47.66
N ALA A 42 14.03 -14.31 47.56
CA ALA A 42 14.63 -14.82 46.33
C ALA A 42 13.61 -14.88 45.19
N THR A 43 12.38 -15.32 45.47
CA THR A 43 11.28 -15.33 44.48
C THR A 43 10.93 -13.92 44.02
N LEU A 44 10.79 -12.97 44.94
CA LEU A 44 10.50 -11.57 44.60
C LEU A 44 11.63 -10.95 43.78
N GLN A 45 12.90 -11.18 44.16
CA GLN A 45 14.05 -10.72 43.39
C GLN A 45 14.08 -11.29 41.96
N ALA A 46 13.76 -12.58 41.80
CA ALA A 46 13.63 -13.19 40.47
C ALA A 46 12.50 -12.53 39.66
N SER A 47 11.34 -12.27 40.28
CA SER A 47 10.22 -11.60 39.61
C SER A 47 10.54 -10.15 39.20
N VAL A 48 11.26 -9.41 40.03
CA VAL A 48 11.73 -8.05 39.71
C VAL A 48 12.67 -8.08 38.53
N ALA A 49 13.66 -8.99 38.53
CA ALA A 49 14.59 -9.12 37.41
C ALA A 49 13.86 -9.48 36.09
N GLU A 50 12.84 -10.34 36.16
CA GLU A 50 12.03 -10.71 34.99
C GLU A 50 11.20 -9.53 34.46
N GLU A 51 10.58 -8.75 35.35
CA GLU A 51 9.84 -7.54 34.97
C GLU A 51 10.76 -6.44 34.44
N GLU A 52 11.95 -6.27 35.02
CA GLU A 52 12.95 -5.32 34.52
C GLU A 52 13.44 -5.71 33.12
N ALA A 53 13.62 -7.01 32.86
CA ALA A 53 13.94 -7.52 31.53
C ALA A 53 12.80 -7.25 30.52
N ARG A 54 11.54 -7.50 30.93
CA ARG A 54 10.35 -7.14 30.12
C ARG A 54 10.26 -5.64 29.85
N ALA A 55 10.50 -4.82 30.87
CA ALA A 55 10.47 -3.36 30.75
C ALA A 55 11.57 -2.87 29.81
N ALA A 56 12.77 -3.45 29.86
CA ALA A 56 13.85 -3.15 28.95
C ALA A 56 13.52 -3.54 27.51
N ASP A 57 12.97 -4.74 27.27
CA ASP A 57 12.51 -5.19 25.95
C ASP A 57 11.41 -4.27 25.39
N LEU A 58 10.41 -3.94 26.20
CA LEU A 58 9.33 -3.05 25.78
C LEU A 58 9.86 -1.64 25.49
N LYS A 59 10.80 -1.13 26.29
CA LYS A 59 11.44 0.16 26.04
C LYS A 59 12.23 0.15 24.74
N LEU A 60 12.95 -0.93 24.42
CA LEU A 60 13.63 -1.09 23.14
C LEU A 60 12.63 -1.14 21.98
N LYS A 61 11.53 -1.89 22.11
CA LYS A 61 10.46 -1.91 21.10
C LYS A 61 9.87 -0.53 20.87
N VAL A 62 9.50 0.17 21.94
CA VAL A 62 8.99 1.53 21.86
C VAL A 62 10.02 2.41 21.15
N GLN A 63 11.29 2.39 21.57
CA GLN A 63 12.34 3.17 20.91
C GLN A 63 12.50 2.79 19.44
N LEU A 64 12.50 1.52 19.05
CA LEU A 64 12.57 1.12 17.64
C LEU A 64 11.38 1.64 16.83
N PHE A 65 10.18 1.66 17.41
CA PHE A 65 8.97 2.18 16.76
C PHE A 65 8.83 3.70 16.85
N SER A 66 9.57 4.38 17.74
CA SER A 66 9.44 5.83 18.01
C SER A 66 10.72 6.65 17.79
N SER A 67 11.88 6.03 17.56
CA SER A 67 13.15 6.72 17.24
C SER A 67 13.26 7.09 15.76
N GLY A 68 12.35 6.62 14.92
CA GLY A 68 12.04 7.37 13.72
C GLY A 68 11.22 8.58 14.14
N GLU A 69 11.65 9.78 13.78
CA GLU A 69 10.84 11.01 13.89
C GLU A 69 9.50 10.97 13.11
N CYS A 70 9.10 9.79 12.66
CA CYS A 70 7.83 9.42 12.07
C CYS A 70 6.77 9.19 13.15
N LYS A 71 6.54 10.25 13.95
CA LYS A 71 5.45 10.41 14.91
C LYS A 71 4.14 10.21 14.15
N ALA A 72 3.13 9.55 14.72
CA ALA A 72 1.80 9.25 14.14
C ALA A 72 1.31 10.14 12.97
N ASN A 73 1.51 11.45 13.05
CA ASN A 73 1.33 12.41 11.95
C ASN A 73 1.89 11.95 10.59
N ASP A 74 3.08 11.35 10.53
CA ASP A 74 3.66 10.89 9.27
C ASP A 74 2.99 9.61 8.76
N GLN A 75 2.56 8.71 9.65
CA GLN A 75 1.74 7.56 9.25
C GLN A 75 0.37 8.02 8.75
N ASP A 76 -0.27 8.98 9.42
CA ASP A 76 -1.52 9.59 8.99
C ASP A 76 -1.35 10.31 7.65
N ASN A 77 -0.22 11.00 7.42
CA ASN A 77 0.11 11.61 6.14
C ASN A 77 0.28 10.56 5.02
N ILE A 78 0.94 9.44 5.31
CA ILE A 78 1.08 8.32 4.36
C ILE A 78 -0.29 7.74 4.02
N LEU A 79 -1.14 7.49 5.03
CA LEU A 79 -2.49 6.97 4.84
C LEU A 79 -3.39 7.94 4.06
N ALA A 80 -3.29 9.24 4.34
CA ALA A 80 -4.01 10.28 3.61
C ALA A 80 -3.55 10.38 2.16
N SER A 81 -2.24 10.30 1.91
CA SER A 81 -1.65 10.29 0.57
C SER A 81 -2.10 9.06 -0.24
N LEU A 82 -2.08 7.88 0.39
CA LEU A 82 -2.59 6.65 -0.20
C LEU A 82 -4.07 6.79 -0.56
N ARG A 83 -4.90 7.22 0.39
CA ARG A 83 -6.34 7.41 0.17
C ARG A 83 -6.60 8.37 -1.00
N LYS A 84 -5.89 9.49 -1.04
CA LYS A 84 -5.99 10.46 -2.15
C LYS A 84 -5.64 9.82 -3.49
N LYS A 85 -4.59 8.99 -3.55
CA LYS A 85 -4.20 8.34 -4.80
C LYS A 85 -5.20 7.28 -5.24
N VAL A 86 -5.71 6.48 -4.31
CA VAL A 86 -6.77 5.50 -4.57
C VAL A 86 -8.03 6.20 -5.09
N GLN A 87 -8.43 7.33 -4.48
CA GLN A 87 -9.55 8.14 -4.90
C GLN A 87 -9.37 8.69 -6.33
N GLU A 88 -8.16 9.15 -6.68
CA GLU A 88 -7.86 9.64 -8.02
C GLU A 88 -8.08 8.53 -9.07
N VAL A 89 -7.54 7.34 -8.83
CA VAL A 89 -7.71 6.18 -9.72
C VAL A 89 -9.18 5.76 -9.78
N TYR A 90 -9.86 5.71 -8.65
CA TYR A 90 -11.28 5.41 -8.57
C TYR A 90 -12.12 6.36 -9.44
N CYS A 91 -11.93 7.68 -9.31
CA CYS A 91 -12.64 8.67 -10.10
C CYS A 91 -12.34 8.54 -11.59
N GLN A 92 -11.09 8.27 -11.97
CA GLN A 92 -10.70 8.09 -13.37
C GLN A 92 -11.34 6.83 -13.99
N CYS A 93 -11.45 5.74 -13.23
CA CYS A 93 -11.99 4.48 -13.73
C CYS A 93 -13.53 4.42 -13.71
N THR A 94 -14.19 5.10 -12.77
CA THR A 94 -15.65 5.05 -12.60
C THR A 94 -16.38 6.28 -13.13
N GLY A 95 -15.71 7.43 -13.23
CA GLY A 95 -16.32 8.71 -13.60
C GLY A 95 -17.17 9.35 -12.49
N GLU A 96 -17.33 8.67 -11.35
CA GLU A 96 -18.09 9.17 -10.21
C GLU A 96 -17.18 9.93 -9.25
N ARG A 97 -17.65 11.11 -8.80
CA ARG A 97 -17.00 11.83 -7.70
C ARG A 97 -17.56 11.28 -6.40
N GLU A 98 -16.68 10.68 -5.63
CA GLU A 98 -16.98 9.90 -4.43
C GLU A 98 -17.94 10.58 -3.44
N GLY A 99 -18.91 9.80 -2.93
CA GLY A 99 -19.47 9.99 -1.59
C GLY A 99 -18.50 9.50 -0.51
N ASN A 100 -18.94 9.38 0.75
CA ASN A 100 -18.11 8.98 1.90
C ASN A 100 -17.66 7.50 1.88
N LEU A 101 -17.08 7.01 0.78
CA LEU A 101 -16.58 5.65 0.69
C LEU A 101 -15.22 5.51 1.38
N GLU A 102 -15.00 4.31 1.92
CA GLU A 102 -13.73 3.93 2.53
C GLU A 102 -12.75 3.44 1.44
N THR A 103 -11.44 3.59 1.67
CA THR A 103 -10.38 3.17 0.74
C THR A 103 -10.53 1.71 0.29
N LEU A 104 -10.90 0.81 1.20
CA LEU A 104 -11.12 -0.61 0.86
C LEU A 104 -12.32 -0.81 -0.09
N GLN A 105 -13.38 -0.02 0.08
CA GLN A 105 -14.56 -0.07 -0.78
C GLN A 105 -14.22 0.44 -2.19
N MET A 106 -13.46 1.53 -2.30
CA MET A 106 -12.95 2.00 -3.60
C MET A 106 -12.14 0.92 -4.32
N LEU A 107 -11.22 0.26 -3.60
CA LEU A 107 -10.36 -0.78 -4.16
C LEU A 107 -11.16 -1.99 -4.64
N MET A 108 -12.18 -2.41 -3.87
CA MET A 108 -13.06 -3.51 -4.26
C MET A 108 -13.83 -3.21 -5.56
N VAL A 109 -14.30 -1.97 -5.73
CA VAL A 109 -14.97 -1.55 -6.97
C VAL A 109 -13.99 -1.55 -8.14
N LEU A 110 -12.77 -1.06 -7.93
CA LEU A 110 -11.72 -1.07 -8.95
C LEU A 110 -11.34 -2.49 -9.39
N GLU A 111 -11.14 -3.39 -8.43
CA GLU A 111 -10.83 -4.80 -8.69
C GLU A 111 -11.94 -5.46 -9.50
N LYS A 112 -13.21 -5.24 -9.11
CA LYS A 112 -14.35 -5.74 -9.88
C LYS A 112 -14.35 -5.19 -11.32
N LYS A 113 -14.15 -3.89 -11.49
CA LYS A 113 -14.10 -3.26 -12.84
C LYS A 113 -12.98 -3.84 -13.70
N LEU A 114 -11.82 -4.11 -13.10
CA LEU A 114 -10.70 -4.74 -13.80
C LEU A 114 -11.09 -6.15 -14.26
N ASN A 115 -11.68 -6.96 -13.38
CA ASN A 115 -12.13 -8.31 -13.70
C ASN A 115 -13.21 -8.30 -14.79
N ASP A 116 -14.22 -7.44 -14.69
CA ASP A 116 -15.28 -7.30 -15.70
C ASP A 116 -14.70 -6.97 -17.09
N LEU A 117 -13.65 -6.13 -17.16
CA LEU A 117 -12.98 -5.78 -18.41
C LEU A 117 -12.15 -6.93 -18.98
N LEU A 118 -11.50 -7.72 -18.11
CA LEU A 118 -10.75 -8.91 -18.51
C LEU A 118 -11.70 -9.99 -19.05
N ASP A 119 -12.80 -10.26 -18.35
CA ASP A 119 -13.85 -11.19 -18.78
C ASP A 119 -14.43 -10.77 -20.13
N TYR A 120 -14.69 -9.47 -20.32
CA TYR A 120 -15.15 -8.95 -21.60
C TYR A 120 -14.14 -9.19 -22.73
N LEU A 121 -12.84 -8.98 -22.46
CA LEU A 121 -11.78 -9.17 -23.44
C LEU A 121 -11.63 -10.65 -23.85
N GLU A 122 -11.72 -11.56 -22.88
CA GLU A 122 -11.65 -13.00 -23.12
C GLU A 122 -12.89 -13.51 -23.85
N GLY A 123 -14.06 -12.93 -23.57
CA GLY A 123 -15.32 -13.31 -24.19
C GLY A 123 -15.51 -12.83 -25.63
N ILE A 124 -14.61 -12.03 -26.20
CA ILE A 124 -14.78 -11.50 -27.57
C ILE A 124 -14.66 -12.66 -28.59
N PRO A 125 -15.74 -12.99 -29.33
CA PRO A 125 -15.69 -14.07 -30.31
C PRO A 125 -14.71 -13.75 -31.45
N PRO A 126 -13.96 -14.75 -31.94
CA PRO A 126 -12.98 -14.57 -33.00
C PRO A 126 -13.61 -14.03 -34.30
N GLU A 127 -14.89 -14.36 -34.60
CA GLU A 127 -15.55 -13.83 -35.80
C GLU A 127 -15.75 -12.31 -35.72
N LYS A 128 -16.04 -11.76 -34.54
CA LYS A 128 -16.19 -10.30 -34.37
C LYS A 128 -14.85 -9.59 -34.57
N ILE A 129 -13.76 -10.19 -34.08
CA ILE A 129 -12.40 -9.69 -34.27
C ILE A 129 -12.03 -9.72 -35.76
N GLU A 130 -12.33 -10.82 -36.44
CA GLU A 130 -12.06 -10.97 -37.87
C GLU A 130 -12.88 -9.96 -38.70
N HIS A 131 -14.17 -9.79 -38.38
CA HIS A 131 -15.03 -8.81 -39.05
C HIS A 131 -14.52 -7.38 -38.83
N ALA A 132 -14.15 -7.02 -37.60
CA ALA A 132 -13.57 -5.71 -37.29
C ALA A 132 -12.24 -5.47 -38.04
N LYS A 133 -11.37 -6.48 -38.12
CA LYS A 133 -10.12 -6.43 -38.92
C LYS A 133 -10.41 -6.24 -40.40
N LYS A 134 -11.36 -7.01 -40.96
CA LYS A 134 -11.78 -6.89 -42.37
C LYS A 134 -12.38 -5.51 -42.66
N GLN A 135 -13.18 -4.97 -41.75
CA GLN A 135 -13.80 -3.66 -41.91
C GLN A 135 -12.76 -2.54 -41.86
N LYS A 136 -11.82 -2.58 -40.91
CA LYS A 136 -10.71 -1.62 -40.82
C LYS A 136 -9.81 -1.66 -42.06
N GLU A 137 -9.54 -2.85 -42.60
CA GLU A 137 -8.77 -2.99 -43.84
C GLU A 137 -9.55 -2.49 -45.06
N LYS A 138 -10.87 -2.73 -45.13
CA LYS A 138 -11.73 -2.14 -46.18
C LYS A 138 -11.72 -0.61 -46.13
N GLU A 139 -11.86 -0.02 -44.95
CA GLU A 139 -11.78 1.43 -44.75
C GLU A 139 -10.42 1.99 -45.19
N ARG A 140 -9.33 1.33 -44.79
CA ARG A 140 -7.97 1.70 -45.24
C ARG A 140 -7.82 1.64 -46.75
N ARG A 141 -8.40 0.63 -47.43
CA ARG A 141 -8.39 0.51 -48.89
C ARG A 141 -9.20 1.61 -49.55
N ILE A 142 -10.42 1.86 -49.07
CA ILE A 142 -11.31 2.90 -49.62
C ILE A 142 -10.63 4.27 -49.50
N ASN A 143 -10.06 4.60 -48.34
CA ASN A 143 -9.34 5.87 -48.12
C ASN A 143 -8.13 6.06 -49.06
N LYS A 144 -7.54 4.97 -49.57
CA LYS A 144 -6.47 5.02 -50.57
C LYS A 144 -6.98 5.13 -52.00
N LEU A 145 -8.12 4.50 -52.32
CA LEU A 145 -8.70 4.52 -53.66
C LEU A 145 -9.49 5.81 -53.96
N THR A 146 -10.12 6.41 -52.94
CA THR A 146 -10.90 7.65 -53.07
C THR A 146 -10.13 8.81 -53.75
N PRO A 147 -8.88 9.16 -53.38
CA PRO A 147 -8.16 10.23 -54.05
C PRO A 147 -7.84 9.93 -55.52
N SER A 148 -7.47 8.69 -55.85
CA SER A 148 -7.13 8.29 -57.22
C SER A 148 -8.36 8.27 -58.15
N ILE A 149 -9.51 7.82 -57.64
CA ILE A 149 -10.78 7.81 -58.38
C ILE A 149 -11.33 9.22 -58.55
N GLN A 150 -11.19 10.09 -57.54
CA GLN A 150 -11.57 11.50 -57.69
C GLN A 150 -10.71 12.19 -58.74
N GLN A 151 -9.41 11.92 -58.79
CA GLN A 151 -8.50 12.51 -59.78
C GLN A 151 -8.79 12.05 -61.21
N SER A 152 -9.24 10.81 -61.43
CA SER A 152 -9.63 10.34 -62.77
C SER A 152 -10.98 10.93 -63.21
N LYS A 153 -11.93 11.05 -62.29
CA LYS A 153 -13.25 11.66 -62.54
C LYS A 153 -13.16 13.16 -62.85
N THR A 154 -12.32 13.92 -62.14
CA THR A 154 -12.11 15.35 -62.41
C THR A 154 -11.50 15.57 -63.79
N LYS A 155 -10.50 14.76 -64.18
CA LYS A 155 -9.91 14.78 -65.53
C LYS A 155 -10.94 14.49 -66.62
N GLN A 156 -11.77 13.46 -66.42
CA GLN A 156 -12.80 13.09 -67.40
C GLN A 156 -13.91 14.14 -67.51
N CYS A 157 -14.35 14.74 -66.39
CA CYS A 157 -15.34 15.81 -66.39
C CYS A 157 -14.81 17.09 -67.05
N GLY A 158 -13.53 17.43 -66.80
CA GLY A 158 -12.85 18.55 -67.46
C GLY A 158 -12.68 18.35 -68.98
N PHE A 159 -12.34 17.13 -69.42
CA PHE A 159 -12.24 16.82 -70.85
C PHE A 159 -13.60 16.91 -71.55
N LYS A 160 -14.65 16.33 -70.96
CA LYS A 160 -16.02 16.44 -71.49
C LYS A 160 -16.50 17.89 -71.56
N ALA A 161 -16.26 18.68 -70.50
CA ALA A 161 -16.61 20.10 -70.50
C ALA A 161 -15.89 20.88 -71.60
N ARG A 162 -14.61 20.58 -71.86
CA ARG A 162 -13.81 21.22 -72.91
C ARG A 162 -14.30 20.89 -74.32
N ILE A 163 -14.76 19.65 -74.56
CA ILE A 163 -15.36 19.28 -75.85
C ILE A 163 -16.67 20.05 -76.07
N VAL A 164 -17.53 20.11 -75.05
CA VAL A 164 -18.82 20.81 -75.15
C VAL A 164 -18.60 22.31 -75.40
N THR A 165 -17.66 22.93 -74.69
CA THR A 165 -17.34 24.34 -74.92
C THR A 165 -16.75 24.55 -76.31
N LEU A 166 -15.76 23.75 -76.75
CA LEU A 166 -15.20 23.86 -78.10
C LEU A 166 -16.26 23.63 -79.20
N SER A 167 -17.20 22.71 -78.98
CA SER A 167 -18.33 22.49 -79.89
C SER A 167 -19.31 23.66 -79.96
N SER A 168 -19.43 24.45 -78.89
CA SER A 168 -20.25 25.67 -78.87
C SER A 168 -19.55 26.88 -79.50
N TYR A 169 -18.21 26.87 -79.61
CA TYR A 169 -17.41 27.90 -80.27
C TYR A 169 -17.06 27.57 -81.74
N LEU A 170 -17.38 26.36 -82.21
CA LEU A 170 -17.19 25.95 -83.60
C LEU A 170 -18.44 26.32 -84.43
N PRO A 171 -18.38 27.29 -85.36
CA PRO A 171 -19.51 27.60 -86.23
C PRO A 171 -19.75 26.39 -87.16
N PHE A 172 -20.94 25.81 -87.06
CA PHE A 172 -21.40 24.66 -87.83
C PHE A 172 -21.51 25.05 -89.32
N SER A 173 -20.43 24.87 -90.09
CA SER A 173 -20.42 24.97 -91.55
C SER A 173 -19.97 23.65 -92.17
N LEU A 174 -20.91 22.72 -92.35
CA LEU A 174 -20.82 21.66 -93.36
C LEU A 174 -22.20 21.50 -94.01
N HIS A 175 -22.46 22.33 -95.02
CA HIS A 175 -23.57 22.11 -95.96
C HIS A 175 -23.09 21.10 -96.99
N LEU A 176 -23.32 19.81 -96.74
CA LEU A 176 -23.18 18.76 -97.76
C LEU A 176 -24.50 18.71 -98.54
N SER A 177 -24.51 19.32 -99.72
CA SER A 177 -25.53 19.08 -100.75
C SER A 177 -24.84 18.62 -102.02
N SER A 178 -24.93 17.32 -102.27
CA SER A 178 -24.97 16.68 -103.60
C SER A 178 -26.18 15.73 -103.57
N PRO A 179 -26.84 15.34 -104.68
CA PRO A 179 -26.34 15.29 -106.06
C PRO A 179 -27.34 15.71 -107.17
N LEU A 180 -26.83 16.06 -108.35
CA LEU A 180 -27.37 15.71 -109.69
C LEU A 180 -26.34 16.09 -110.76
#